data_AF-U1ZSJ2-F1
#
_entry.id   AF-U1ZSJ2-F1
#
_cell.length_a   1.000
_cell.length_b   1.000
_cell.length_c   1.000
_cell.angle_alpha   90.00
_cell.angle_beta   90.00
_cell.angle_gamma   90.00
#
_symmetry.space_group_name_H-M   'P 1'
#
loop_
_entity.id
_entity.type
_entity.pdbx_description
1 polymer ?
#
loop_
_entity_poly.entity_id
_entity_poly.type
_entity_poly.pdbx_seq_one_letter_code
_entity_poly.pdbx_strand_id
1 'polypeptide(L)'
;DSFNERLKEYAEQLQQQKQVYLQLVAQIEQLLGQVEQALGAQRQAMQAAQQASSTLILLAAALALLVGLGAALAISLAIVRPLKRVIGLAERIAAGDLSARIEIDRRDEIGQLLGAMQAMAGNLREMVGRLQGGVTQLSSSAQSLSTVTEQTRQGVNGQKLETDQVATAMSQMTATVHEVARNAEAAAVSTEQADRRVDSGSQVVRQTLQRIDQLAGAMDATTASIQRLSQDTQRIDAVLEVIKNVAEQTNLLALNAA
;
A
#
# COMPACT_ATOMS: atom_id res chain seq x y z
N ASP A 1 -61.45 101.62 110.97
CA ASP A 1 -60.23 101.84 110.16
C ASP A 1 -59.60 100.61 109.51
N SER A 2 -59.71 99.37 110.02
CA SER A 2 -59.04 98.20 109.38
C SER A 2 -59.72 97.56 108.15
N PHE A 3 -60.94 97.97 107.77
CA PHE A 3 -61.67 97.39 106.62
C PHE A 3 -61.42 98.12 105.29
N ASN A 4 -61.34 99.46 105.32
CA ASN A 4 -61.08 100.26 104.11
C ASN A 4 -59.65 100.10 103.60
N GLU A 5 -58.65 99.93 104.48
CA GLU A 5 -57.27 99.61 104.08
C GLU A 5 -57.18 98.25 103.40
N ARG A 6 -57.81 97.21 103.97
CA ARG A 6 -57.84 95.87 103.36
C ARG A 6 -58.55 95.83 102.02
N LEU A 7 -59.60 96.65 101.83
CA LEU A 7 -60.33 96.73 100.56
C LEU A 7 -59.51 97.44 99.46
N LYS A 8 -58.69 98.43 99.86
CA LYS A 8 -57.72 99.11 98.98
C LYS A 8 -56.56 98.19 98.62
N GLU A 9 -56.01 97.46 99.59
CA GLU A 9 -55.01 96.41 99.36
C GLU A 9 -55.56 95.31 98.44
N TYR A 10 -56.81 94.86 98.62
CA TYR A 10 -57.43 93.86 97.74
C TYR A 10 -57.61 94.39 96.31
N ALA A 11 -58.03 95.66 96.16
CA ALA A 11 -58.17 96.30 94.85
C ALA A 11 -56.81 96.48 94.15
N GLU A 12 -55.75 96.88 94.88
CA GLU A 12 -54.39 96.96 94.37
C GLU A 12 -53.83 95.57 94.00
N GLN A 13 -54.05 94.54 94.83
CA GLN A 13 -53.67 93.17 94.52
C GLN A 13 -54.39 92.63 93.28
N LEU A 14 -55.69 92.92 93.11
CA LEU A 14 -56.45 92.50 91.92
C LEU A 14 -55.93 93.19 90.64
N GLN A 15 -55.55 94.47 90.75
CA GLN A 15 -54.98 95.23 89.64
C GLN A 15 -53.57 94.75 89.29
N GLN A 16 -52.75 94.44 90.30
CA GLN A 16 -51.42 93.87 90.12
C GLN A 16 -51.51 92.46 89.51
N GLN A 17 -52.44 91.62 89.96
CA GLN A 17 -52.71 90.31 89.38
C GLN A 17 -53.16 90.41 87.93
N LYS A 18 -54.04 91.37 87.59
CA LYS A 18 -54.46 91.63 86.21
C LYS A 18 -53.31 92.10 85.32
N GLN A 19 -52.42 92.97 85.83
CA GLN A 19 -51.22 93.39 85.10
C GLN A 19 -50.26 92.24 84.86
N VAL A 20 -50.01 91.39 85.86
CA VAL A 20 -49.19 90.18 85.74
C VAL A 20 -49.82 89.21 84.74
N TYR A 21 -51.15 89.03 84.77
CA TYR A 21 -51.86 88.19 83.81
C TYR A 21 -51.75 88.73 82.37
N LEU A 22 -51.93 90.03 82.16
CA LEU A 22 -51.78 90.67 80.84
C LEU A 22 -50.34 90.61 80.32
N GLN A 23 -49.34 90.81 81.20
CA GLN A 23 -47.93 90.64 80.85
C GLN A 23 -47.61 89.17 80.51
N LEU A 24 -48.17 88.22 81.24
CA LEU A 24 -48.00 86.79 80.99
C LEU A 24 -48.63 86.40 79.65
N VAL A 25 -49.84 86.89 79.34
CA VAL A 25 -50.49 86.64 78.04
C VAL A 25 -49.68 87.25 76.89
N ALA A 26 -49.20 88.49 77.03
CA ALA A 26 -48.34 89.11 76.02
C ALA A 26 -47.01 88.36 75.82
N GLN A 27 -46.40 87.85 76.90
CA GLN A 27 -45.22 86.99 76.82
C GLN A 27 -45.52 85.64 76.14
N ILE A 28 -46.67 85.03 76.42
CA ILE A 28 -47.11 83.78 75.76
C ILE A 28 -47.34 84.03 74.27
N GLU A 29 -48.01 85.11 73.87
CA GLU A 29 -48.19 85.46 72.46
C GLU A 29 -46.86 85.70 71.75
N GLN A 30 -45.93 86.43 72.39
CA GLN A 30 -44.60 86.67 71.86
C GLN A 30 -43.79 85.36 71.73
N LEU A 31 -43.84 84.48 72.74
CA LEU A 31 -43.18 83.18 72.71
C LEU A 31 -43.78 82.26 71.63
N LEU A 32 -45.11 82.23 71.50
CA LEU A 32 -45.79 81.47 70.45
C LEU A 32 -45.38 81.97 69.06
N GLY A 33 -45.32 83.29 68.85
CA GLY A 33 -44.84 83.87 67.59
C GLY A 33 -43.38 83.53 67.30
N GLN A 34 -42.49 83.54 68.31
CA GLN A 34 -41.09 83.13 68.16
C GLN A 34 -40.96 81.63 67.85
N VAL A 35 -41.76 80.77 68.48
CA VAL A 35 -41.79 79.32 68.21
C VAL A 35 -42.30 79.04 66.80
N GLU A 36 -43.37 79.71 66.35
CA GLU A 36 -43.88 79.58 64.98
C GLU A 36 -42.86 80.00 63.93
N GLN A 37 -42.16 81.13 64.14
CA GLN A 37 -41.08 81.57 63.25
C GLN A 37 -39.90 80.59 63.23
N ALA A 38 -39.48 80.08 64.39
CA ALA A 38 -38.40 79.10 64.49
C ALA A 38 -38.76 77.76 63.81
N LEU A 39 -39.98 77.27 64.01
CA LEU A 39 -40.49 76.06 63.34
C LEU A 39 -40.61 76.27 61.82
N GLY A 40 -41.04 77.44 61.37
CA GLY A 40 -41.09 77.81 59.95
C GLY A 40 -39.71 77.81 59.30
N ALA A 41 -38.72 78.44 59.95
CA ALA A 41 -37.34 78.47 59.49
C ALA A 41 -36.70 77.07 59.48
N GLN A 42 -36.95 76.25 60.51
CA GLN A 42 -36.47 74.86 60.59
C GLN A 42 -37.06 74.00 59.46
N ARG A 43 -38.37 74.12 59.19
CA ARG A 43 -39.03 73.40 58.08
C ARG A 43 -38.47 73.80 56.72
N GLN A 44 -38.25 75.10 56.49
CA GLN A 44 -37.63 75.59 55.25
C GLN A 44 -36.19 75.08 55.09
N ALA A 45 -35.38 75.11 56.15
CA ALA A 45 -34.03 74.57 56.13
C ALA A 45 -34.01 73.05 55.88
N MET A 46 -34.94 72.30 56.48
CA MET A 46 -35.08 70.87 56.27
C MET A 46 -35.51 70.53 54.84
N GLN A 47 -36.45 71.29 54.27
CA GLN A 47 -36.87 71.13 52.86
C GLN A 47 -35.73 71.47 51.90
N ALA A 48 -34.99 72.55 52.13
CA ALA A 48 -33.83 72.93 51.31
C ALA A 48 -32.72 71.87 51.38
N ALA A 49 -32.41 71.35 52.57
CA ALA A 49 -31.45 70.27 52.75
C ALA A 49 -31.90 68.96 52.05
N GLN A 50 -33.19 68.64 52.11
CA GLN A 50 -33.75 67.46 51.46
C GLN A 50 -33.77 67.59 49.93
N GLN A 51 -34.06 68.77 49.39
CA GLN A 51 -33.94 69.05 47.97
C GLN A 51 -32.49 68.97 47.51
N ALA A 52 -31.55 69.61 48.22
CA ALA A 52 -30.12 69.53 47.92
C ALA A 52 -29.63 68.07 47.92
N SER A 53 -29.96 67.29 48.95
CA SER A 53 -29.62 65.86 49.04
C SER A 53 -30.22 65.04 47.88
N SER A 54 -31.49 65.26 47.55
CA SER A 54 -32.16 64.56 46.44
C SER A 54 -31.52 64.90 45.09
N THR A 55 -31.15 66.16 44.85
CA THR A 55 -30.46 66.57 43.62
C THR A 55 -29.06 65.96 43.52
N LEU A 56 -28.30 65.87 44.62
CA LEU A 56 -27.00 65.21 44.63
C LEU A 56 -27.12 63.71 44.34
N ILE A 57 -28.11 63.03 44.92
CA ILE A 57 -28.38 61.61 44.65
C ILE A 57 -28.74 61.40 43.18
N LEU A 58 -29.62 62.23 42.61
CA LEU A 58 -30.01 62.15 41.20
C LEU A 58 -28.82 62.41 40.26
N LEU A 59 -27.98 63.40 40.55
CA LEU A 59 -26.77 63.67 39.77
C LEU A 59 -25.76 62.52 39.88
N ALA A 60 -25.55 61.97 41.08
CA ALA A 60 -24.69 60.81 41.27
C ALA A 60 -25.21 59.58 40.52
N ALA A 61 -26.52 59.33 40.55
CA ALA A 61 -27.16 58.24 39.82
C ALA A 61 -27.04 58.44 38.29
N ALA A 62 -27.27 59.66 37.80
CA ALA A 62 -27.11 60.00 36.38
C ALA A 62 -25.66 59.83 35.91
N LEU A 63 -24.69 60.29 36.71
CA LEU A 63 -23.27 60.11 36.42
C LEU A 63 -22.88 58.63 36.42
N ALA A 64 -23.32 57.86 37.41
CA ALA A 64 -23.06 56.43 37.47
C ALA A 64 -23.64 55.70 36.25
N LEU A 65 -24.84 56.09 35.80
CA LEU A 65 -25.48 55.53 34.62
C LEU A 65 -24.72 55.89 33.33
N LEU A 66 -24.27 57.14 33.19
CA LEU A 66 -23.45 57.57 32.06
C LEU A 66 -22.11 56.83 32.00
N VAL A 67 -21.43 56.68 33.13
CA VAL A 67 -20.17 55.91 33.23
C VAL A 67 -20.41 54.44 32.91
N GLY A 68 -21.49 53.85 33.43
CA GLY A 68 -21.88 52.47 33.14
C GLY A 68 -22.15 52.23 31.65
N LEU A 69 -22.91 53.12 31.00
CA LEU A 69 -23.15 53.06 29.56
C LEU A 69 -21.85 53.23 28.76
N GLY A 70 -21.01 54.19 29.15
CA GLY A 70 -19.72 54.43 28.53
C GLY A 70 -18.80 53.20 28.61
N ALA A 71 -18.70 52.58 29.78
CA ALA A 71 -17.93 51.36 29.99
C ALA A 71 -18.49 50.18 29.19
N ALA A 72 -19.82 49.99 29.18
CA ALA A 72 -20.46 48.93 28.40
C ALA A 72 -20.21 49.07 26.88
N LEU A 73 -20.30 50.30 26.35
CA LEU A 73 -19.96 50.58 24.96
C LEU A 73 -18.48 50.34 24.69
N ALA A 74 -17.59 50.83 25.54
CA ALA A 74 -16.14 50.64 25.42
C ALA A 74 -15.77 49.15 25.39
N ILE A 75 -16.30 48.34 26.31
CA ILE A 75 -16.07 46.89 26.35
C ILE A 75 -16.63 46.21 25.08
N SER A 76 -17.83 46.57 24.65
CA SER A 76 -18.45 46.01 23.46
C SER A 76 -17.62 46.28 22.19
N LEU A 77 -17.10 47.50 22.05
CA LEU A 77 -16.30 47.93 20.90
C LEU A 77 -14.86 47.41 20.96
N ALA A 78 -14.22 47.45 22.13
CA ALA A 78 -12.80 47.14 22.29
C ALA A 78 -12.52 45.65 22.47
N ILE A 79 -13.48 44.86 22.98
CA ILE A 79 -13.30 43.44 23.32
C ILE A 79 -14.28 42.56 22.54
N VAL A 80 -15.59 42.77 22.71
CA VAL A 80 -16.62 41.84 22.19
C VAL A 80 -16.61 41.78 20.67
N ARG A 81 -16.55 42.92 19.98
CA ARG A 81 -16.51 42.97 18.51
C ARG A 81 -15.27 42.27 17.92
N PRO A 82 -14.03 42.56 18.36
CA PRO A 82 -12.85 41.82 17.92
C PRO A 82 -12.92 40.32 18.19
N LEU A 83 -13.38 39.90 19.39
CA LEU A 83 -13.53 38.48 19.72
C LEU A 83 -14.50 37.75 18.78
N LYS A 84 -15.62 38.38 18.43
CA LYS A 84 -16.55 37.82 17.44
C LYS A 84 -15.91 37.64 16.06
N ARG A 85 -15.00 38.55 15.65
CA ARG A 85 -14.24 38.39 14.40
C ARG A 85 -13.29 37.19 14.47
N VAL A 86 -12.59 37.01 15.59
CA VAL A 86 -11.71 35.85 15.80
C VAL A 86 -12.50 34.55 15.76
N ILE A 87 -13.67 34.49 16.41
CA ILE A 87 -14.54 33.32 16.39
C ILE A 87 -14.99 33.00 14.96
N GLY A 88 -15.47 33.99 14.21
CA GLY A 88 -15.89 33.77 12.81
C GLY A 88 -14.74 33.32 11.91
N LEU A 89 -13.51 33.76 12.17
CA LEU A 89 -12.33 33.28 11.47
C LEU A 89 -12.01 31.82 11.82
N ALA A 90 -12.08 31.46 13.09
CA ALA A 90 -11.89 30.09 13.54
C ALA A 90 -12.94 29.14 12.95
N GLU A 91 -14.20 29.57 12.87
CA GLU A 91 -15.28 28.83 12.22
C GLU A 91 -15.00 28.61 10.72
N ARG A 92 -14.49 29.62 10.01
CA ARG A 92 -14.07 29.48 8.60
C ARG A 92 -12.93 28.49 8.42
N ILE A 93 -11.91 28.56 9.26
CA ILE A 93 -10.78 27.61 9.26
C ILE A 93 -11.30 26.19 9.53
N ALA A 94 -12.20 26.03 10.51
CA ALA A 94 -12.81 24.74 10.85
C ALA A 94 -13.68 24.19 9.70
N ALA A 95 -14.33 25.06 8.93
CA ALA A 95 -15.05 24.69 7.71
C ALA A 95 -14.12 24.38 6.51
N GLY A 96 -12.80 24.51 6.67
CA GLY A 96 -11.82 24.24 5.63
C GLY A 96 -11.50 25.43 4.72
N ASP A 97 -12.07 26.61 4.98
CA ASP A 97 -11.73 27.84 4.27
C ASP A 97 -10.42 28.42 4.83
N LEU A 98 -9.31 27.96 4.25
CA LEU A 98 -7.97 28.45 4.54
C LEU A 98 -7.57 29.60 3.60
N SER A 99 -8.49 30.20 2.82
CA SER A 99 -8.18 31.29 1.89
C SER A 99 -8.16 32.66 2.55
N ALA A 100 -8.76 32.78 3.74
CA ALA A 100 -8.91 34.05 4.44
C ALA A 100 -7.55 34.69 4.78
N ARG A 101 -7.40 35.97 4.43
CA ARG A 101 -6.27 36.79 4.87
C ARG A 101 -6.59 37.35 6.25
N ILE A 102 -5.77 36.96 7.24
CA ILE A 102 -5.91 37.40 8.62
C ILE A 102 -5.02 38.63 8.78
N GLU A 103 -5.63 39.79 8.95
CA GLU A 103 -4.92 41.04 9.23
C GLU A 103 -4.80 41.26 10.74
N ILE A 104 -3.60 41.58 11.20
CA ILE A 104 -3.30 41.82 12.61
C ILE A 104 -3.14 43.33 12.78
N ASP A 105 -4.21 44.00 13.20
CA ASP A 105 -4.28 45.46 13.38
C ASP A 105 -4.08 45.89 14.84
N ARG A 106 -3.83 44.93 15.75
CA ARG A 106 -3.70 45.14 17.20
C ARG A 106 -2.44 44.48 17.77
N ARG A 107 -1.97 45.02 18.89
CA ARG A 107 -0.77 44.54 19.62
C ARG A 107 -1.09 44.00 21.02
N ASP A 108 -2.37 43.82 21.34
CA ASP A 108 -2.86 43.25 22.60
C ASP A 108 -3.00 41.71 22.48
N GLU A 109 -3.59 41.09 23.49
CA GLU A 109 -3.83 39.64 23.55
C GLU A 109 -4.71 39.16 22.39
N ILE A 110 -5.63 40.00 21.91
CA ILE A 110 -6.45 39.69 20.74
C ILE A 110 -5.60 39.71 19.46
N GLY A 111 -4.66 40.65 19.35
CA GLY A 111 -3.66 40.68 18.29
C GLY A 111 -2.77 39.43 18.28
N GLN A 112 -2.31 38.98 19.46
CA GLN A 112 -1.53 37.74 19.59
C GLN A 112 -2.36 36.50 19.19
N LEU A 113 -3.63 36.45 19.58
CA LEU A 113 -4.55 35.38 19.19
C LEU A 113 -4.77 35.33 17.67
N LEU A 114 -4.95 36.49 17.02
CA LEU A 114 -5.03 36.58 15.55
C LEU A 114 -3.75 36.08 14.88
N GLY A 115 -2.57 36.43 15.44
CA GLY A 115 -1.29 35.91 14.96
C GLY A 115 -1.16 34.40 15.05
N ALA A 116 -1.56 33.81 16.18
CA ALA A 116 -1.57 32.37 16.36
C ALA A 116 -2.54 31.66 15.39
N MET A 117 -3.73 32.22 15.17
CA MET A 117 -4.69 31.72 14.18
C MET A 117 -4.14 31.84 12.75
N GLN A 118 -3.40 32.90 12.43
CA GLN A 118 -2.75 33.07 11.14
C GLN A 118 -1.69 31.99 10.89
N ALA A 119 -0.84 31.72 11.88
CA ALA A 119 0.15 30.65 11.79
C ALA A 119 -0.51 29.27 11.64
N MET A 120 -1.58 29.00 12.40
CA MET A 120 -2.36 27.76 12.29
C MET A 120 -2.95 27.58 10.88
N ALA A 121 -3.61 28.60 10.35
CA ALA A 121 -4.17 28.56 9.00
C ALA A 121 -3.09 28.36 7.92
N GLY A 122 -1.92 28.99 8.09
CA GLY A 122 -0.76 28.80 7.21
C GLY A 122 -0.27 27.36 7.20
N ASN A 123 -0.05 26.78 8.38
CA ASN A 123 0.41 25.38 8.52
C ASN A 123 -0.60 24.38 7.97
N LEU A 124 -1.90 24.60 8.20
CA LEU A 124 -2.95 23.76 7.62
C LEU A 124 -2.95 23.86 6.09
N ARG A 125 -2.76 25.06 5.52
CA ARG A 125 -2.71 25.25 4.07
C ARG A 125 -1.52 24.52 3.44
N GLU A 126 -0.35 24.62 4.08
CA GLU A 126 0.84 23.89 3.64
C GLU A 126 0.64 22.38 3.72
N MET A 127 0.06 21.89 4.82
CA MET A 127 -0.25 20.46 4.98
C MET A 127 -1.20 19.97 3.88
N VAL A 128 -2.28 20.71 3.59
CA VAL A 128 -3.21 20.38 2.51
C VAL A 128 -2.50 20.40 1.15
N GLY A 129 -1.64 21.38 0.88
CA GLY A 129 -0.85 21.44 -0.35
C GLY A 129 0.10 20.24 -0.50
N ARG A 130 0.78 19.83 0.57
CA ARG A 130 1.61 18.62 0.60
C ARG A 130 0.79 17.35 0.36
N LEU A 131 -0.40 17.25 0.95
CA LEU A 131 -1.32 16.13 0.72
C LEU A 131 -1.77 16.06 -0.73
N GLN A 132 -2.14 17.19 -1.34
CA GLN A 132 -2.52 17.25 -2.77
C GLN A 132 -1.36 16.82 -3.68
N GLY A 133 -0.13 17.27 -3.39
CA GLY A 133 1.07 16.80 -4.08
C GLY A 133 1.29 15.29 -3.93
N GLY A 134 1.12 14.77 -2.72
CA GLY A 134 1.20 13.33 -2.43
C GLY A 134 0.15 12.50 -3.18
N VAL A 135 -1.10 12.97 -3.23
CA VAL A 135 -2.19 12.31 -3.98
C VAL A 135 -1.91 12.31 -5.48
N THR A 136 -1.39 13.41 -6.03
CA THR A 136 -0.99 13.49 -7.44
C THR A 136 0.12 12.49 -7.76
N GLN A 137 1.14 12.41 -6.90
CA GLN A 137 2.23 11.44 -7.04
C GLN A 137 1.71 10.01 -6.96
N LEU A 138 0.81 9.71 -6.01
CA LEU A 138 0.19 8.40 -5.86
C LEU A 138 -0.62 8.00 -7.11
N SER A 139 -1.40 8.94 -7.65
CA SER A 139 -2.16 8.73 -8.89
C SER A 139 -1.24 8.42 -10.07
N SER A 140 -0.14 9.18 -10.23
CA SER A 140 0.87 8.90 -11.26
C SER A 140 1.50 7.52 -11.09
N SER A 141 1.87 7.13 -9.86
CA SER A 141 2.44 5.81 -9.58
C SER A 141 1.46 4.68 -9.87
N ALA A 142 0.17 4.86 -9.56
CA ALA A 142 -0.87 3.89 -9.87
C ALA A 142 -1.05 3.69 -11.40
N GLN A 143 -0.98 4.78 -12.18
CA GLN A 143 -1.04 4.71 -13.64
C GLN A 143 0.17 3.98 -14.23
N SER A 144 1.37 4.26 -13.72
CA SER A 144 2.59 3.55 -14.10
C SER A 144 2.50 2.06 -13.76
N LEU A 145 2.01 1.73 -12.56
CA LEU A 145 1.81 0.34 -12.14
C LEU A 145 0.83 -0.39 -13.06
N SER A 146 -0.30 0.23 -13.40
CA SER A 146 -1.28 -0.33 -14.34
C SER A 146 -0.64 -0.64 -15.70
N THR A 147 0.20 0.26 -16.20
CA THR A 147 0.94 0.08 -17.45
C THR A 147 1.91 -1.10 -17.37
N VAL A 148 2.70 -1.19 -16.30
CA VAL A 148 3.64 -2.30 -16.05
C VAL A 148 2.91 -3.63 -15.89
N THR A 149 1.76 -3.64 -15.23
CA THR A 149 0.92 -4.84 -15.08
C THR A 149 0.40 -5.33 -16.43
N GLU A 150 -0.06 -4.44 -17.31
CA GLU A 150 -0.51 -4.83 -18.65
C GLU A 150 0.65 -5.37 -19.50
N GLN A 151 1.82 -4.74 -19.43
CA GLN A 151 3.03 -5.24 -20.10
C GLN A 151 3.44 -6.62 -19.57
N THR A 152 3.40 -6.81 -18.25
CA THR A 152 3.66 -8.10 -17.61
C THR A 152 2.67 -9.16 -18.09
N ARG A 153 1.37 -8.81 -18.18
CA ARG A 153 0.32 -9.72 -18.67
C ARG A 153 0.59 -10.17 -20.11
N GLN A 154 1.03 -9.26 -20.97
CA GLN A 154 1.44 -9.58 -22.34
C GLN A 154 2.67 -10.49 -22.37
N GLY A 155 3.68 -10.20 -21.55
CA GLY A 155 4.88 -11.04 -21.42
C GLY A 155 4.56 -12.46 -20.96
N VAL A 156 3.69 -12.62 -19.95
CA VAL A 156 3.24 -13.93 -19.46
C VAL A 156 2.49 -14.72 -20.54
N ASN A 157 1.66 -14.06 -21.36
CA ASN A 157 1.02 -14.72 -22.50
C ASN A 157 2.04 -15.18 -23.55
N GLY A 158 3.08 -14.39 -23.82
CA GLY A 158 4.19 -14.79 -24.69
C GLY A 158 4.93 -16.01 -24.15
N GLN A 159 5.31 -15.97 -22.87
CA GLN A 159 6.00 -17.09 -22.20
C GLN A 159 5.15 -18.37 -22.20
N LYS A 160 3.82 -18.25 -22.06
CA LYS A 160 2.90 -19.39 -22.20
C LYS A 160 3.00 -20.03 -23.59
N LEU A 161 2.97 -19.22 -24.66
CA LEU A 161 3.08 -19.72 -26.03
C LEU A 161 4.43 -20.42 -26.28
N GLU A 162 5.52 -19.85 -25.77
CA GLU A 162 6.84 -20.50 -25.83
C GLU A 162 6.87 -21.83 -25.07
N THR A 163 6.21 -21.89 -23.90
CA THR A 163 6.10 -23.12 -23.11
C THR A 163 5.32 -24.20 -23.86
N ASP A 164 4.22 -23.84 -24.54
CA ASP A 164 3.45 -24.77 -25.36
C ASP A 164 4.27 -25.30 -26.56
N GLN A 165 5.12 -24.45 -27.16
CA GLN A 165 6.05 -24.88 -28.21
C GLN A 165 7.11 -25.84 -27.68
N VAL A 166 7.69 -25.56 -26.50
CA VAL A 166 8.65 -26.47 -25.86
C VAL A 166 8.00 -27.81 -25.55
N ALA A 167 6.78 -27.83 -25.02
CA ALA A 167 6.04 -29.07 -24.76
C ALA A 167 5.81 -29.87 -26.05
N THR A 168 5.50 -29.19 -27.16
CA THR A 168 5.35 -29.81 -28.48
C THR A 168 6.68 -30.41 -28.95
N ALA A 169 7.78 -29.66 -28.85
CA ALA A 169 9.11 -30.14 -29.22
C ALA A 169 9.54 -31.34 -28.36
N MET A 170 9.23 -31.34 -27.07
CA MET A 170 9.48 -32.49 -26.19
C MET A 170 8.68 -33.71 -26.62
N SER A 171 7.41 -33.55 -27.00
CA SER A 171 6.60 -34.65 -27.54
C SER A 171 7.20 -35.24 -28.81
N GLN A 172 7.66 -34.39 -29.75
CA GLN A 172 8.37 -34.82 -30.94
C GLN A 172 9.67 -35.56 -30.60
N MET A 173 10.45 -35.02 -29.65
CA MET A 173 11.70 -35.64 -29.21
C MET A 173 11.46 -37.02 -28.59
N THR A 174 10.41 -37.18 -27.77
CA THR A 174 10.01 -38.49 -27.25
C THR A 174 9.67 -39.47 -28.36
N ALA A 175 8.93 -39.03 -29.39
CA ALA A 175 8.61 -39.86 -30.54
C ALA A 175 9.88 -40.30 -31.29
N THR A 176 10.82 -39.38 -31.52
CA THR A 176 12.11 -39.69 -32.16
C THR A 176 12.94 -40.66 -31.33
N VAL A 177 13.01 -40.50 -30.02
CA VAL A 177 13.70 -41.45 -29.13
C VAL A 177 13.09 -42.85 -29.26
N HIS A 178 11.75 -42.94 -29.33
CA HIS A 178 11.06 -44.21 -29.48
C HIS A 178 11.31 -44.86 -30.86
N GLU A 179 11.45 -44.06 -31.91
CA GLU A 179 11.82 -44.51 -33.24
C GLU A 179 13.27 -45.00 -33.29
N VAL A 180 14.22 -44.26 -32.70
CA VAL A 180 15.62 -44.66 -32.58
C VAL A 180 15.75 -45.98 -31.82
N ALA A 181 15.02 -46.15 -30.72
CA ALA A 181 15.00 -47.40 -29.96
C ALA A 181 14.51 -48.59 -30.81
N ARG A 182 13.42 -48.42 -31.57
CA ARG A 182 12.90 -49.44 -32.49
C ARG A 182 13.88 -49.78 -33.61
N ASN A 183 14.54 -48.76 -34.18
CA ASN A 183 15.55 -48.97 -35.22
C ASN A 183 16.78 -49.71 -34.67
N ALA A 184 17.21 -49.42 -33.44
CA ALA A 184 18.29 -50.13 -32.78
C ALA A 184 17.93 -51.60 -32.51
N GLU A 185 16.70 -51.88 -32.06
CA GLU A 185 16.20 -53.25 -31.86
C GLU A 185 16.13 -54.03 -33.19
N ALA A 186 15.60 -53.41 -34.25
CA ALA A 186 15.56 -54.01 -35.59
C ALA A 186 16.98 -54.29 -36.13
N ALA A 187 17.92 -53.38 -35.92
CA ALA A 187 19.32 -53.58 -36.30
C ALA A 187 19.97 -54.74 -35.53
N ALA A 188 19.69 -54.86 -34.23
CA ALA A 188 20.18 -55.98 -33.41
C ALA A 188 19.65 -57.32 -33.92
N VAL A 189 18.35 -57.41 -34.22
CA VAL A 189 17.74 -58.62 -34.81
C VAL A 189 18.35 -58.95 -36.17
N SER A 190 18.54 -57.95 -37.04
CA SER A 190 19.17 -58.16 -38.35
C SER A 190 20.62 -58.63 -38.23
N THR A 191 21.36 -58.13 -37.23
CA THR A 191 22.74 -58.54 -36.96
C THR A 191 22.80 -59.99 -36.47
N GLU A 192 21.89 -60.39 -35.58
CA GLU A 192 21.78 -61.78 -35.12
C GLU A 192 21.44 -62.74 -36.29
N GLN A 193 20.56 -62.33 -37.20
CA GLN A 193 20.26 -63.12 -38.40
C GLN A 193 21.47 -63.24 -39.34
N ALA A 194 22.24 -62.17 -39.51
CA ALA A 194 23.46 -62.20 -40.31
C ALA A 194 24.50 -63.16 -39.71
N ASP A 195 24.67 -63.12 -38.38
CA ASP A 195 25.59 -63.99 -37.66
C ASP A 195 25.25 -65.48 -37.87
N ARG A 196 23.96 -65.83 -37.71
CA ARG A 196 23.47 -67.20 -38.01
C ARG A 196 23.72 -67.63 -39.45
N ARG A 197 23.62 -66.71 -40.42
CA ARG A 197 23.91 -67.01 -41.84
C ARG A 197 25.40 -67.21 -42.07
N VAL A 198 26.27 -66.43 -41.42
CA VAL A 198 27.72 -66.59 -41.48
C VAL A 198 28.13 -67.94 -40.90
N ASP A 199 27.56 -68.34 -39.76
CA ASP A 199 27.80 -69.66 -39.15
C ASP A 199 27.39 -70.82 -40.08
N SER A 200 26.20 -70.73 -40.68
CA SER A 200 25.74 -71.71 -41.66
C SER A 200 26.66 -71.75 -42.89
N GLY A 201 27.07 -70.60 -43.41
CA GLY A 201 28.02 -70.50 -44.51
C GLY A 201 29.37 -71.13 -44.17
N SER A 202 29.89 -70.88 -42.97
CA SER A 202 31.13 -71.49 -42.46
C SER A 202 31.02 -73.02 -42.39
N GLN A 203 29.87 -73.57 -41.99
CA GLN A 203 29.64 -75.01 -42.01
C GLN A 203 29.66 -75.58 -43.43
N VAL A 204 29.04 -74.89 -44.40
CA VAL A 204 29.05 -75.31 -45.82
C VAL A 204 30.48 -75.28 -46.39
N VAL A 205 31.27 -74.26 -46.08
CA VAL A 205 32.68 -74.18 -46.49
C VAL A 205 33.49 -75.34 -45.90
N ARG A 206 33.33 -75.63 -44.60
CA ARG A 206 33.97 -76.79 -43.96
C ARG A 206 33.60 -78.12 -44.63
N GLN A 207 32.31 -78.31 -44.94
CA GLN A 207 31.86 -79.51 -45.65
C GLN A 207 32.45 -79.59 -47.08
N THR A 208 32.59 -78.46 -47.75
CA THR A 208 33.19 -78.38 -49.09
C THR A 208 34.67 -78.76 -49.04
N LEU A 209 35.42 -78.26 -48.05
CA LEU A 209 36.82 -78.63 -47.84
C LEU A 209 36.98 -80.14 -47.59
N GLN A 210 36.12 -80.75 -46.78
CA GLN A 210 36.12 -82.20 -46.57
C GLN A 210 35.85 -82.98 -47.86
N ARG A 211 34.93 -82.51 -48.71
CA ARG A 211 34.67 -83.14 -50.02
C ARG A 211 35.85 -83.00 -50.99
N ILE A 212 36.53 -81.85 -50.98
CA ILE A 212 37.74 -81.63 -51.79
C ILE A 212 38.86 -82.58 -51.35
N ASP A 213 39.05 -82.77 -50.03
CA ASP A 213 40.03 -83.70 -49.48
C ASP A 213 39.73 -85.16 -49.87
N GLN A 214 38.46 -85.57 -49.77
CA GLN A 214 38.01 -86.88 -50.27
C GLN A 214 38.24 -87.06 -51.78
N LEU A 215 37.98 -86.01 -52.57
CA LEU A 215 38.20 -86.04 -54.01
C LEU A 215 39.70 -86.15 -54.36
N ALA A 216 40.56 -85.44 -53.64
CA ALA A 216 42.01 -85.55 -53.79
C ALA A 216 42.49 -86.98 -53.50
N GLY A 217 42.02 -87.60 -52.40
CA GLY A 217 42.34 -89.01 -52.10
C GLY A 217 41.83 -89.99 -53.17
N ALA A 218 40.66 -89.73 -53.76
CA ALA A 218 40.14 -90.55 -54.86
C ALA A 218 40.97 -90.39 -56.16
N MET A 219 41.48 -89.19 -56.43
CA MET A 219 42.39 -88.92 -57.55
C MET A 219 43.73 -89.64 -57.37
N ASP A 220 44.28 -89.68 -56.15
CA ASP A 220 45.51 -90.43 -55.84
C ASP A 220 45.31 -91.94 -56.06
N ALA A 221 44.19 -92.49 -55.59
CA ALA A 221 43.85 -93.91 -55.80
C ALA A 221 43.67 -94.25 -57.29
N THR A 222 43.08 -93.32 -58.06
CA THR A 222 42.92 -93.46 -59.52
C THR A 222 44.28 -93.46 -60.21
N THR A 223 45.17 -92.53 -59.84
CA THR A 223 46.54 -92.43 -60.37
C THR A 223 47.34 -93.71 -60.10
N ALA A 224 47.26 -94.24 -58.88
CA ALA A 224 47.88 -95.52 -58.52
C ALA A 224 47.33 -96.71 -59.32
N SER A 225 46.05 -96.68 -59.68
CA SER A 225 45.41 -97.71 -60.51
C SER A 225 45.86 -97.61 -61.98
N ILE A 226 45.99 -96.40 -62.51
CA ILE A 226 46.57 -96.15 -63.85
C ILE A 226 48.02 -96.60 -63.91
N GLN A 227 48.83 -96.31 -62.89
CA GLN A 227 50.22 -96.78 -62.82
C GLN A 227 50.31 -98.31 -62.80
N ARG A 228 49.46 -98.99 -62.01
CA ARG A 228 49.38 -100.46 -62.02
C ARG A 228 48.98 -101.00 -63.39
N LEU A 229 47.96 -100.43 -64.02
CA LEU A 229 47.53 -100.82 -65.36
C LEU A 229 48.66 -100.62 -66.39
N SER A 230 49.43 -99.53 -66.29
CA SER A 230 50.60 -99.30 -67.15
C SER A 230 51.67 -100.38 -66.96
N GLN A 231 51.95 -100.80 -65.73
CA GLN A 231 52.90 -101.88 -65.45
C GLN A 231 52.40 -103.22 -65.99
N ASP A 232 51.12 -103.53 -65.81
CA ASP A 232 50.53 -104.76 -66.34
C ASP A 232 50.52 -104.76 -67.88
N THR A 233 50.30 -103.61 -68.52
CA THR A 233 50.42 -103.46 -69.98
C THR A 233 51.85 -103.72 -70.46
N GLN A 234 52.87 -103.18 -69.77
CA GLN A 234 54.28 -103.47 -70.08
C GLN A 234 54.64 -104.95 -69.92
N ARG A 235 54.05 -105.65 -68.93
CA ARG A 235 54.21 -107.09 -68.79
C ARG A 235 53.56 -107.85 -69.95
N ILE A 236 52.40 -107.41 -70.42
CA ILE A 236 51.75 -107.99 -71.60
C ILE A 236 52.64 -107.79 -72.84
N ASP A 237 53.20 -106.59 -73.04
CA ASP A 237 54.14 -106.33 -74.15
C ASP A 237 55.34 -107.29 -74.10
N ALA A 238 55.93 -107.50 -72.92
CA ALA A 238 57.02 -108.46 -72.75
C ALA A 238 56.60 -109.91 -73.08
N VAL A 239 55.39 -110.32 -72.68
CA VAL A 239 54.84 -111.63 -73.05
C VAL A 239 54.59 -111.72 -74.56
N LEU A 240 54.07 -110.67 -75.20
CA LEU A 240 53.88 -110.61 -76.65
C LEU A 240 55.20 -110.67 -77.40
N GLU A 241 56.26 -110.05 -76.89
CA GLU A 241 57.61 -110.15 -77.45
C GLU A 241 58.15 -111.58 -77.35
N VAL A 242 57.96 -112.27 -76.22
CA VAL A 242 58.26 -113.70 -76.09
C VAL A 242 57.43 -114.53 -77.08
N ILE A 243 56.13 -114.28 -77.22
CA ILE A 243 55.27 -114.99 -78.17
C ILE A 243 55.74 -114.75 -79.60
N LYS A 244 56.11 -113.52 -79.96
CA LYS A 244 56.65 -113.19 -81.29
C LYS A 244 57.96 -113.93 -81.53
N ASN A 245 58.87 -113.97 -80.57
CA ASN A 245 60.12 -114.71 -80.65
C ASN A 245 59.87 -116.23 -80.77
N VAL A 246 58.89 -116.78 -80.06
CA VAL A 246 58.47 -118.19 -80.19
C VAL A 246 57.84 -118.45 -81.56
N ALA A 247 56.99 -117.55 -82.06
CA ALA A 247 56.38 -117.68 -83.37
C ALA A 247 57.43 -117.60 -84.50
N GLU A 248 58.44 -116.72 -84.38
CA GLU A 248 59.59 -116.65 -85.28
C GLU A 248 60.44 -117.92 -85.20
N GLN A 249 60.72 -118.45 -83.99
CA GLN A 249 61.37 -119.75 -83.80
C GLN A 249 60.56 -120.90 -84.43
N THR A 250 59.24 -120.88 -84.27
CA THR A 250 58.34 -121.91 -84.80
C THR A 250 58.28 -121.82 -86.34
N ASN A 251 58.27 -120.61 -86.89
CA ASN A 251 58.36 -120.36 -88.33
C ASN A 251 59.72 -120.82 -88.90
N LEU A 252 60.83 -120.58 -88.19
CA LEU A 252 62.17 -121.08 -88.54
C LEU A 252 62.26 -122.61 -88.45
N LEU A 253 61.65 -123.23 -87.43
CA LEU A 253 61.55 -124.68 -87.29
C LEU A 253 60.72 -125.30 -88.41
N ALA A 254 59.60 -124.68 -88.77
CA ALA A 254 58.74 -125.12 -89.85
C ALA A 254 59.43 -124.97 -91.22
N LEU A 255 60.19 -123.90 -91.45
CA LEU A 255 60.95 -123.68 -92.69
C LEU A 255 62.16 -124.62 -92.82
N ASN A 256 62.78 -125.06 -91.71
CA ASN A 256 63.82 -126.09 -91.73
C ASN A 256 63.25 -127.52 -91.84
N ALA A 257 61.94 -127.68 -91.65
CA ALA A 257 61.22 -128.96 -91.73
C ALA A 257 60.38 -129.12 -93.02
N ALA A 258 60.34 -128.10 -93.88
CA ALA A 258 59.69 -128.08 -95.20
C ALA A 258 60.76 -127.99 -96.30
#